data_AF-A0A7S0JCD9-F1
#
_entry.id   AF-A0A7S0JCD9-F1
#
_cell.length_a   1.000
_cell.length_b   1.000
_cell.length_c   1.000
_cell.angle_alpha   90.00
_cell.angle_beta   90.00
_cell.angle_gamma   90.00
#
_symmetry.space_group_name_H-M   'P 1'
#
loop_
_entity.id
_entity.type
_entity.pdbx_description
1 polymer ?
#
loop_
_entity_poly.entity_id
_entity_poly.type
_entity_poly.pdbx_seq_one_letter_code
_entity_poly.pdbx_strand_id
1 'polypeptide(L)'
;VASKQSRMHLTITFLFLVFSSSSADSIERLVATGNPHESTSTTCACPAQNLDAASLLHSSAALERQADTFERLEMHTHDGVPVPVFYFRQPARLSARELPFSLALLSQIPSTGTHELPVPAAPSHDSWWPDYAWSHWILCGVDADAASRPTHLGWRYSRKADATGPGPQTFVALIVRVAQEALSDDAADASFVGKEALAIGIDAPSWMLALAATMLTPTVKRTAR
;
A
#
# COMPACT_ATOMS: atom_id res chain seq x y z
N VAL A 1 -18.58 8.49 -84.74
CA VAL A 1 -19.28 8.78 -83.47
C VAL A 1 -18.32 8.43 -82.34
N ALA A 2 -17.71 9.46 -81.75
CA ALA A 2 -16.66 9.33 -80.75
C ALA A 2 -17.27 9.44 -79.34
N SER A 3 -16.90 8.53 -78.43
CA SER A 3 -17.24 8.65 -77.01
C SER A 3 -15.97 8.61 -76.19
N LYS A 4 -15.59 9.78 -75.68
CA LYS A 4 -14.38 10.04 -74.89
C LYS A 4 -14.81 10.05 -73.42
N GLN A 5 -14.58 8.95 -72.73
CA GLN A 5 -14.99 8.77 -71.34
C GLN A 5 -13.94 9.40 -70.41
N SER A 6 -14.25 10.57 -69.87
CA SER A 6 -13.41 11.31 -68.93
C SER A 6 -13.58 10.73 -67.53
N ARG A 7 -12.52 10.12 -66.97
CA ARG A 7 -12.50 9.66 -65.57
C ARG A 7 -12.01 10.80 -64.69
N MET A 8 -12.91 11.38 -63.90
CA MET A 8 -12.56 12.28 -62.79
C MET A 8 -12.02 11.44 -61.62
N HIS A 9 -10.73 11.61 -61.31
CA HIS A 9 -10.16 11.14 -60.06
C HIS A 9 -10.40 12.19 -58.98
N LEU A 10 -11.32 11.87 -58.05
CA LEU A 10 -11.57 12.65 -56.85
C LEU A 10 -10.58 12.19 -55.77
N THR A 11 -9.48 12.92 -55.62
CA THR A 11 -8.46 12.67 -54.59
C THR A 11 -8.97 13.28 -53.28
N ILE A 12 -9.57 12.47 -52.40
CA ILE A 12 -9.98 12.88 -51.05
C ILE A 12 -8.76 12.77 -50.13
N THR A 13 -8.08 13.88 -49.88
CA THR A 13 -6.99 13.98 -48.92
C THR A 13 -7.58 14.09 -47.51
N PHE A 14 -7.64 12.97 -46.79
CA PHE A 14 -8.04 12.93 -45.38
C PHE A 14 -6.88 13.44 -44.52
N LEU A 15 -6.94 14.71 -44.14
CA LEU A 15 -5.99 15.34 -43.21
C LEU A 15 -6.34 14.85 -41.78
N PHE A 16 -5.75 13.73 -41.37
CA PHE A 16 -5.77 13.30 -39.97
C PHE A 16 -4.89 14.26 -39.14
N LEU A 17 -5.52 15.29 -38.58
CA LEU A 17 -4.96 16.05 -37.47
C LEU A 17 -4.84 15.09 -36.28
N VAL A 18 -3.67 14.46 -36.16
CA VAL A 18 -3.24 13.78 -34.95
C VAL A 18 -2.98 14.89 -33.93
N PHE A 19 -4.04 15.30 -33.25
CA PHE A 19 -3.91 16.00 -31.98
C PHE A 19 -3.26 15.01 -31.02
N SER A 20 -1.93 15.01 -30.99
CA SER A 20 -1.16 14.47 -29.88
C SER A 20 -1.50 15.34 -28.68
N SER A 21 -2.60 14.99 -28.00
CA SER A 21 -2.85 15.45 -26.65
C SER A 21 -1.66 14.99 -25.83
N SER A 22 -0.65 15.86 -25.67
CA SER A 22 0.32 15.72 -24.61
C SER A 22 -0.47 15.84 -23.32
N SER A 23 -0.95 14.70 -22.84
CA SER A 23 -1.29 14.53 -21.43
C SER A 23 -0.05 15.01 -20.68
N ALA A 24 -0.16 16.15 -19.99
CA ALA A 24 0.81 16.47 -18.97
C ALA A 24 0.69 15.33 -17.97
N ASP A 25 1.58 14.35 -18.06
CA ASP A 25 1.63 13.21 -17.17
C ASP A 25 1.90 13.79 -15.78
N SER A 26 0.82 13.98 -15.00
CA SER A 26 0.95 14.26 -13.59
C SER A 26 1.77 13.13 -13.01
N ILE A 27 2.94 13.45 -12.45
CA ILE A 27 3.78 12.46 -11.79
C ILE A 27 3.02 12.02 -10.55
N GLU A 28 2.32 10.91 -10.71
CA GLU A 28 1.61 10.29 -9.62
C GLU A 28 2.63 9.80 -8.57
N ARG A 29 2.32 9.98 -7.29
CA ARG A 29 3.19 9.58 -6.20
C ARG A 29 2.44 8.71 -5.20
N LEU A 30 2.94 7.49 -4.99
CA LEU A 30 2.49 6.64 -3.90
C LEU A 30 3.18 7.06 -2.61
N VAL A 31 2.41 7.20 -1.53
CA VAL A 31 2.90 7.55 -0.20
C VAL A 31 2.38 6.52 0.80
N ALA A 32 3.24 6.04 1.71
CA ALA A 32 2.77 5.19 2.80
C ALA A 32 2.08 6.07 3.85
N THR A 33 0.77 5.90 4.03
CA THR A 33 -0.02 6.77 4.93
C THR A 33 -0.23 6.19 6.32
N GLY A 34 0.14 4.92 6.48
CA GLY A 34 -0.20 4.15 7.67
C GLY A 34 -1.65 3.69 7.70
N ASN A 35 -1.98 2.97 8.76
CA ASN A 35 -3.28 2.34 8.98
C ASN A 35 -4.41 3.39 9.04
N PRO A 36 -5.31 3.44 8.05
CA PRO A 36 -6.36 4.47 7.99
C PRO A 36 -7.45 4.27 9.04
N HIS A 37 -7.42 3.14 9.76
CA HIS A 37 -8.41 2.76 10.76
C HIS A 37 -7.97 3.10 12.19
N GLU A 38 -6.81 3.76 12.36
CA GLU A 38 -6.35 4.28 13.64
C GLU A 38 -6.89 5.70 13.89
N SER A 39 -7.45 5.92 15.09
CA SER A 39 -8.16 7.17 15.45
C SER A 39 -7.26 8.39 15.63
N THR A 40 -5.94 8.21 15.60
CA THR A 40 -4.95 9.27 15.77
C THR A 40 -4.01 9.29 14.57
N SER A 41 -4.36 10.03 13.53
CA SER A 41 -3.46 10.34 12.41
C SER A 41 -2.46 11.40 12.85
N THR A 42 -1.56 11.06 13.76
CA THR A 42 -0.36 11.88 13.96
C THR A 42 0.49 11.71 12.71
N THR A 43 0.69 12.80 11.97
CA THR A 43 1.67 12.87 10.88
C THR A 43 3.06 12.70 11.47
N CYS A 44 3.50 11.45 11.60
CA CYS A 44 4.92 11.17 11.71
C CYS A 44 5.56 11.44 10.36
N ALA A 45 6.76 12.02 10.34
CA ALA A 45 7.60 12.11 9.16
C ALA A 45 8.70 11.06 9.29
N CYS A 46 8.54 9.90 8.66
CA CYS A 46 9.62 8.92 8.54
C CYS A 46 9.99 8.67 7.07
N PRO A 47 11.29 8.38 6.79
CA PRO A 47 11.76 8.11 5.44
C PRO A 47 10.96 7.03 4.70
N ALA A 48 10.46 6.01 5.40
CA ALA A 48 9.70 4.92 4.79
C ALA A 48 8.30 5.30 4.27
N GLN A 49 7.80 6.51 4.57
CA GLN A 49 6.57 7.01 3.94
C GLN A 49 6.79 7.49 2.52
N ASN A 50 8.03 7.88 2.20
CA ASN A 50 8.43 8.20 0.84
C ASN A 50 9.00 6.93 0.19
N LEU A 51 8.22 6.31 -0.69
CA LEU A 51 8.61 5.07 -1.35
C LEU A 51 9.78 5.36 -2.31
N ASP A 52 10.76 4.46 -2.34
CA ASP A 52 11.83 4.50 -3.35
C ASP A 52 11.40 3.62 -4.52
N ALA A 53 11.32 4.20 -5.72
CA ALA A 53 10.94 3.47 -6.93
C ALA A 53 11.84 2.24 -7.18
N ALA A 54 13.12 2.30 -6.82
CA ALA A 54 14.05 1.18 -6.98
C ALA A 54 13.76 0.00 -6.02
N SER A 55 13.05 0.26 -4.93
CA SER A 55 12.68 -0.76 -3.94
C SER A 55 11.41 -1.52 -4.31
N LEU A 56 10.60 -1.01 -5.25
CA LEU A 56 9.31 -1.57 -5.62
C LEU A 56 9.44 -2.95 -6.29
N LEU A 57 8.58 -3.87 -5.88
CA LEU A 57 8.59 -5.24 -6.36
C LEU A 57 7.73 -5.37 -7.63
N HIS A 58 8.31 -5.09 -8.80
CA HIS A 58 7.57 -5.13 -10.08
C HIS A 58 7.04 -6.53 -10.44
N SER A 59 7.67 -7.61 -9.98
CA SER A 59 7.21 -8.99 -10.20
C SER A 59 6.08 -9.42 -9.27
N SER A 60 5.62 -8.53 -8.38
CA SER A 60 4.59 -8.85 -7.38
C SER A 60 3.23 -9.25 -7.97
N ALA A 61 2.90 -8.81 -9.18
CA ALA A 61 1.65 -9.17 -9.85
C ALA A 61 1.50 -10.69 -10.07
N ALA A 62 2.62 -11.42 -10.09
CA ALA A 62 2.63 -12.89 -10.24
C ALA A 62 2.37 -13.64 -8.93
N LEU A 63 2.41 -12.98 -7.77
CA LEU A 63 2.20 -13.64 -6.49
C LEU A 63 0.75 -14.13 -6.36
N GLU A 64 0.57 -15.30 -5.75
CA GLU A 64 -0.76 -15.79 -5.41
C GLU A 64 -1.39 -14.89 -4.34
N ARG A 65 -2.69 -14.60 -4.50
CA ARG A 65 -3.47 -13.78 -3.57
C ARG A 65 -4.51 -14.64 -2.90
N GLN A 66 -4.81 -14.33 -1.65
CA GLN A 66 -5.89 -14.96 -0.92
C GLN A 66 -7.25 -14.57 -1.51
N ALA A 67 -7.97 -15.56 -2.04
CA ALA A 67 -9.16 -15.36 -2.86
C ALA A 67 -10.35 -14.71 -2.13
N ASP A 68 -10.56 -14.99 -0.84
CA ASP A 68 -11.69 -14.44 -0.08
C ASP A 68 -11.50 -12.97 0.34
N THR A 69 -10.26 -12.49 0.35
CA THR A 69 -9.90 -11.14 0.81
C THR A 69 -9.42 -10.21 -0.29
N PHE A 70 -8.96 -10.75 -1.42
CA PHE A 70 -8.48 -9.95 -2.54
C PHE A 70 -9.67 -9.32 -3.28
N GLU A 71 -9.64 -8.00 -3.45
CA GLU A 71 -10.68 -7.27 -4.16
C GLU A 71 -10.27 -7.00 -5.60
N ARG A 72 -9.11 -6.36 -5.81
CA ARG A 72 -8.61 -5.97 -7.14
C ARG A 72 -7.13 -5.60 -7.12
N LEU A 73 -6.56 -5.51 -8.32
CA LEU A 73 -5.21 -4.99 -8.59
C LEU A 73 -5.34 -3.84 -9.57
N GLU A 74 -4.70 -2.71 -9.26
CA GLU A 74 -4.63 -1.54 -10.13
C GLU A 74 -3.18 -1.18 -10.41
N MET A 75 -2.89 -0.73 -11.62
CA MET A 75 -1.56 -0.22 -11.99
C MET A 75 -1.56 1.29 -11.81
N HIS A 76 -0.75 1.76 -10.89
CA HIS A 76 -0.52 3.18 -10.60
C HIS A 76 0.87 3.58 -11.10
N THR A 77 1.12 4.87 -11.25
CA THR A 77 2.46 5.38 -11.58
C THR A 77 3.11 5.95 -10.32
N HIS A 78 4.40 5.69 -10.12
CA HIS A 78 5.19 6.30 -9.05
C HIS A 78 6.52 6.74 -9.63
N ASP A 79 6.75 8.06 -9.69
CA ASP A 79 7.96 8.64 -10.28
C ASP A 79 8.20 8.12 -11.73
N GLY A 80 7.12 7.98 -12.50
CA GLY A 80 7.14 7.48 -13.87
C GLY A 80 7.24 5.95 -14.01
N VAL A 81 7.34 5.21 -12.90
CA VAL A 81 7.44 3.75 -12.89
C VAL A 81 6.09 3.11 -12.61
N PRO A 82 5.63 2.12 -13.40
CA PRO A 82 4.38 1.42 -13.14
C PRO A 82 4.50 0.52 -11.89
N VAL A 83 3.53 0.67 -10.99
CA VAL A 83 3.49 -0.01 -9.69
C VAL A 83 2.15 -0.71 -9.51
N PRO A 84 2.14 -2.03 -9.24
CA PRO A 84 0.92 -2.70 -8.85
C PRO A 84 0.53 -2.32 -7.42
N VAL A 85 -0.70 -1.81 -7.25
CA VAL A 85 -1.34 -1.61 -5.96
C VAL A 85 -2.43 -2.65 -5.78
N PHE A 86 -2.34 -3.40 -4.68
CA PHE A 86 -3.28 -4.47 -4.35
C PHE A 86 -4.31 -3.96 -3.35
N TYR A 87 -5.58 -4.23 -3.63
CA TYR A 87 -6.69 -3.88 -2.75
C TYR A 87 -7.18 -5.15 -2.08
N PHE A 88 -7.11 -5.16 -0.76
CA PHE A 88 -7.55 -6.27 0.08
C PHE A 88 -8.52 -5.76 1.14
N ARG A 89 -9.39 -6.66 1.61
CA ARG A 89 -10.07 -6.52 2.88
C ARG A 89 -9.42 -7.40 3.94
N GLN A 90 -9.48 -6.98 5.20
CA GLN A 90 -9.05 -7.83 6.30
C GLN A 90 -9.95 -9.06 6.37
N PRO A 91 -9.40 -10.26 6.61
CA PRO A 91 -10.24 -11.43 6.81
C PRO A 91 -11.26 -11.24 7.94
N ALA A 92 -12.51 -11.65 7.71
CA ALA A 92 -13.57 -11.64 8.73
C ALA A 92 -13.18 -12.41 10.01
N ARG A 93 -12.35 -13.43 9.87
CA ARG A 93 -11.80 -14.24 10.97
C ARG A 93 -10.80 -13.50 11.87
N LEU A 94 -10.21 -12.40 11.39
CA LEU A 94 -9.37 -11.51 12.21
C LEU A 94 -10.15 -10.30 12.73
N SER A 95 -11.11 -9.81 11.95
CA SER A 95 -11.95 -8.67 12.30
C SER A 95 -13.26 -8.73 11.54
N ALA A 96 -14.38 -8.73 12.27
CA ALA A 96 -15.72 -8.73 11.68
C ALA A 96 -16.01 -7.50 10.79
N ARG A 97 -15.18 -6.45 10.88
CA ARG A 97 -15.30 -5.23 10.07
C ARG A 97 -14.71 -5.35 8.66
N GLU A 98 -13.95 -6.41 8.39
CA GLU A 98 -13.31 -6.65 7.08
C GLU A 98 -12.61 -5.41 6.51
N LEU A 99 -11.78 -4.75 7.32
CA LEU A 99 -11.21 -3.43 7.03
C LEU A 99 -10.43 -3.40 5.69
N PRO A 100 -10.69 -2.43 4.80
CA PRO A 100 -10.00 -2.34 3.51
C PRO A 100 -8.59 -1.75 3.62
N PHE A 101 -7.68 -2.24 2.77
CA PHE A 101 -6.29 -1.80 2.65
C PHE A 101 -5.85 -1.75 1.18
N SER A 102 -5.10 -0.71 0.83
CA SER A 102 -4.38 -0.57 -0.44
C SER A 102 -2.89 -0.76 -0.18
N LEU A 103 -2.27 -1.70 -0.88
CA LEU A 103 -0.91 -2.16 -0.58
C LEU A 103 0.01 -2.06 -1.78
N ALA A 104 1.20 -1.48 -1.59
CA ALA A 104 2.31 -1.59 -2.52
C ALA A 104 3.38 -2.52 -1.93
N LEU A 105 4.02 -3.33 -2.77
CA LEU A 105 5.06 -4.27 -2.35
C LEU A 105 6.45 -3.74 -2.64
N LEU A 106 7.31 -3.77 -1.62
CA LEU A 106 8.70 -3.36 -1.67
C LEU A 106 9.60 -4.54 -1.28
N SER A 107 10.78 -4.62 -1.87
CA SER A 107 11.82 -5.56 -1.47
C SER A 107 12.40 -5.22 -0.08
N GLN A 108 12.53 -3.93 0.21
CA GLN A 108 13.08 -3.41 1.46
C GLN A 108 12.56 -1.99 1.75
N ILE A 109 12.74 -1.53 2.98
CA ILE A 109 12.43 -0.17 3.42
C ILE A 109 13.64 0.42 4.14
N PRO A 110 13.80 1.75 4.20
CA PRO A 110 14.80 2.38 5.04
C PRO A 110 14.59 1.99 6.51
N SER A 111 15.67 1.58 7.20
CA SER A 111 15.65 1.26 8.63
C SER A 111 15.60 2.51 9.52
N THR A 112 15.96 3.67 8.98
CA THR A 112 15.98 4.94 9.73
C THR A 112 14.57 5.38 10.08
N GLY A 113 14.28 5.51 11.38
CA GLY A 113 12.97 5.93 11.88
C GLY A 113 11.86 4.89 11.70
N THR A 114 12.22 3.66 11.33
CA THR A 114 11.31 2.51 11.27
C THR A 114 11.71 1.45 12.29
N HIS A 115 10.71 0.81 12.88
CA HIS A 115 10.92 -0.30 13.80
C HIS A 115 10.06 -1.47 13.35
N GLU A 116 10.66 -2.65 13.39
CA GLU A 116 9.98 -3.90 13.08
C GLU A 116 9.64 -4.62 14.38
N LEU A 117 8.34 -4.77 14.67
CA LEU A 117 7.89 -5.53 15.84
C LEU A 117 7.50 -6.94 15.42
N PRO A 118 8.13 -7.99 15.98
CA PRO A 118 7.81 -9.36 15.63
C PRO A 118 6.39 -9.71 16.05
N VAL A 119 5.71 -10.46 15.21
CA VAL A 119 4.35 -10.95 15.43
C VAL A 119 4.43 -12.40 15.90
N PRO A 120 3.62 -12.81 16.90
CA PRO A 120 3.45 -14.22 17.24
C PRO A 120 3.11 -15.07 16.01
N ALA A 121 3.61 -16.32 15.96
CA ALA A 121 3.44 -17.19 14.78
C ALA A 121 1.98 -17.60 14.50
N ALA A 122 1.11 -17.65 15.50
CA ALA A 122 -0.28 -18.09 15.31
C ALA A 122 -1.08 -17.23 14.31
N PRO A 123 -1.12 -15.89 14.44
CA PRO A 123 -1.84 -15.03 13.48
C PRO A 123 -1.15 -14.90 12.11
N SER A 124 0.16 -15.20 11.99
CA SER A 124 0.91 -15.01 10.74
C SER A 124 0.52 -15.96 9.61
N HIS A 125 -0.19 -17.05 9.93
CA HIS A 125 -0.72 -18.00 8.94
C HIS A 125 -1.83 -17.41 8.08
N ASP A 126 -2.52 -16.39 8.60
CA ASP A 126 -3.63 -15.75 7.92
C ASP A 126 -3.15 -14.58 7.04
N SER A 127 -2.53 -14.95 5.93
CA SER A 127 -1.80 -14.04 5.06
C SER A 127 -2.56 -13.78 3.77
N TRP A 128 -2.61 -12.51 3.35
CA TRP A 128 -3.10 -12.11 2.02
C TRP A 128 -2.34 -12.75 0.85
N TRP A 129 -1.13 -13.25 1.10
CA TRP A 129 -0.33 -14.03 0.16
C TRP A 129 -0.14 -15.46 0.71
N PRO A 130 -0.81 -16.48 0.15
CA PRO A 130 -0.86 -17.83 0.73
C PRO A 130 0.51 -18.48 0.95
N ASP A 131 1.47 -18.24 0.05
CA ASP A 131 2.85 -18.74 0.14
C ASP A 131 3.73 -17.99 1.17
N TYR A 132 3.17 -17.00 1.87
CA TYR A 132 3.89 -16.13 2.79
C TYR A 132 3.21 -16.09 4.15
N ALA A 133 3.99 -15.78 5.17
CA ALA A 133 3.51 -15.43 6.51
C ALA A 133 3.97 -14.01 6.85
N TRP A 134 3.10 -13.19 7.42
CA TRP A 134 3.48 -11.87 7.92
C TRP A 134 4.18 -12.01 9.28
N SER A 135 5.39 -11.49 9.37
CA SER A 135 6.32 -11.75 10.47
C SER A 135 6.52 -10.55 11.38
N HIS A 136 6.42 -9.33 10.85
CA HIS A 136 6.65 -8.10 11.59
C HIS A 136 5.64 -7.03 11.22
N TRP A 137 5.29 -6.19 12.19
CA TRP A 137 4.68 -4.89 11.95
C TRP A 137 5.75 -3.85 11.67
N ILE A 138 5.53 -3.03 10.65
CA ILE A 138 6.38 -1.90 10.32
C ILE A 138 5.80 -0.67 11.00
N LEU A 139 6.50 -0.14 11.98
CA LEU A 139 6.13 1.08 12.70
C LEU A 139 7.04 2.24 12.30
N CYS A 140 6.46 3.43 12.24
CA CYS A 140 7.10 4.69 11.92
C CYS A 140 7.00 5.64 13.11
N GLY A 141 8.07 6.36 13.45
CA GLY A 141 8.01 7.42 14.47
C GLY A 141 8.20 6.99 15.91
N VAL A 142 8.95 5.91 16.14
CA VAL A 142 9.16 5.37 17.49
C VAL A 142 10.23 6.14 18.27
N ASP A 143 11.09 6.87 17.57
CA ASP A 143 12.11 7.79 18.11
C ASP A 143 11.68 9.27 18.08
N ALA A 144 10.52 9.58 17.50
CA ALA A 144 9.97 10.92 17.53
C ALA A 144 9.46 11.22 18.96
N ASP A 145 9.42 12.51 19.35
CA ASP A 145 9.07 12.97 20.71
C ASP A 145 8.02 12.09 21.38
N ALA A 146 8.13 11.84 22.70
CA ALA A 146 7.23 10.95 23.46
C ALA A 146 5.72 11.25 23.32
N ALA A 147 5.36 12.40 22.75
CA ALA A 147 4.00 12.78 22.40
C ALA A 147 3.48 12.17 21.07
N SER A 148 4.38 11.74 20.18
CA SER A 148 4.03 11.14 18.89
C SER A 148 3.79 9.64 19.05
N ARG A 149 2.63 9.18 18.56
CA ARG A 149 2.32 7.74 18.53
C ARG A 149 2.94 7.12 17.30
N PRO A 150 3.54 5.92 17.41
CA PRO A 150 4.07 5.24 16.26
C PRO A 150 2.93 4.92 15.28
N THR A 151 3.18 5.15 14.00
CA THR A 151 2.22 4.87 12.93
C THR A 151 2.51 3.50 12.33
N HIS A 152 1.51 2.63 12.27
CA HIS A 152 1.65 1.34 11.60
C HIS A 152 1.58 1.51 10.08
N LEU A 153 2.71 1.31 9.40
CA LEU A 153 2.84 1.47 7.94
C LEU A 153 2.51 0.21 7.15
N GLY A 154 2.56 -0.98 7.76
CA GLY A 154 2.28 -2.24 7.08
C GLY A 154 3.05 -3.41 7.67
N TRP A 155 3.34 -4.41 6.84
CA TRP A 155 3.81 -5.72 7.32
C TRP A 155 5.01 -6.23 6.53
N ARG A 156 5.92 -6.95 7.19
CA ARG A 156 6.96 -7.75 6.54
C ARG A 156 6.49 -9.17 6.33
N TYR A 157 6.61 -9.67 5.11
CA TYR A 157 6.29 -11.04 4.73
C TYR A 157 7.55 -11.87 4.54
N SER A 158 7.50 -13.11 5.03
CA SER A 158 8.52 -14.13 4.81
C SER A 158 7.90 -15.34 4.12
N ARG A 159 8.59 -15.87 3.12
CA ARG A 159 8.14 -17.03 2.35
C ARG A 159 8.07 -18.26 3.27
N LYS A 160 6.98 -19.02 3.18
CA LYS A 160 6.81 -20.26 3.94
C LYS A 160 7.74 -21.34 3.39
N ALA A 161 8.13 -22.29 4.24
CA ALA A 161 9.04 -23.38 3.84
C ALA A 161 8.42 -24.33 2.79
N ASP A 162 7.09 -24.46 2.80
CA ASP A 162 6.28 -25.28 1.90
C ASP A 162 5.75 -24.49 0.68
N ALA A 163 6.15 -23.23 0.52
CA ALA A 163 5.70 -22.38 -0.59
C ALA A 163 6.12 -22.93 -1.96
N THR A 164 5.15 -23.06 -2.87
CA THR A 164 5.37 -23.67 -4.20
C THR A 164 5.38 -22.66 -5.34
N GLY A 165 4.72 -21.50 -5.17
CA GLY A 165 4.67 -20.43 -6.16
C GLY A 165 5.96 -19.61 -6.26
N PRO A 166 6.18 -18.90 -7.39
CA PRO A 166 7.35 -18.05 -7.56
C PRO A 166 7.29 -16.81 -6.66
N GLY A 167 8.45 -16.28 -6.25
CA GLY A 167 8.51 -15.02 -5.52
C GLY A 167 9.81 -14.84 -4.72
N PRO A 168 10.03 -13.65 -4.14
CA PRO A 168 11.20 -13.39 -3.30
C PRO A 168 11.10 -14.13 -1.95
N GLN A 169 12.22 -14.26 -1.25
CA GLN A 169 12.24 -14.86 0.10
C GLN A 169 11.51 -13.99 1.13
N THR A 170 11.62 -12.66 1.01
CA THR A 170 10.95 -11.70 1.87
C THR A 170 10.52 -10.48 1.05
N PHE A 171 9.52 -9.77 1.54
CA PHE A 171 9.11 -8.45 1.04
C PHE A 171 8.38 -7.67 2.12
N VAL A 172 8.12 -6.39 1.89
CA VAL A 172 7.32 -5.51 2.74
C VAL A 172 6.07 -5.09 1.98
N ALA A 173 4.91 -5.18 2.61
CA ALA A 173 3.67 -4.62 2.09
C ALA A 173 3.34 -3.35 2.88
N LEU A 174 3.42 -2.19 2.24
CA LEU A 174 3.09 -0.90 2.86
C LEU A 174 1.68 -0.47 2.50
N ILE A 175 0.99 0.13 3.46
CA ILE A 175 -0.32 0.75 3.29
C ILE A 175 -0.14 2.09 2.59
N VAL A 176 -0.58 2.16 1.33
CA VAL A 176 -0.33 3.31 0.46
C VAL A 176 -1.61 4.05 0.09
N ARG A 177 -1.44 5.32 -0.26
CA ARG A 177 -2.40 6.09 -1.04
C ARG A 177 -1.70 6.79 -2.19
N VAL A 178 -2.48 7.09 -3.22
CA VAL A 178 -2.07 7.99 -4.29
C VAL A 178 -2.11 9.41 -3.73
N ALA A 179 -0.95 10.03 -3.56
CA ALA A 179 -0.86 11.47 -3.41
C ALA A 179 -1.02 12.06 -4.81
N GLN A 180 -2.22 12.52 -5.14
CA GLN A 180 -2.34 13.49 -6.23
C GLN A 180 -1.63 14.75 -5.74
N GLU A 181 -0.48 15.07 -6.33
CA GLU A 181 0.09 16.41 -6.21
C GLU A 181 -0.97 17.37 -6.78
N ALA A 182 -1.70 18.01 -5.88
CA ALA A 182 -2.64 19.06 -6.23
C ALA A 182 -1.85 20.21 -6.83
N LEU A 183 -1.67 20.20 -8.16
CA LEU A 183 -1.39 21.40 -8.95
C LEU A 183 -2.65 22.28 -9.09
N SER A 184 -3.46 22.33 -8.03
CA SER A 184 -4.56 23.27 -7.89
C SER A 184 -4.60 23.70 -6.43
N ASP A 185 -4.23 24.95 -6.21
CA ASP A 185 -4.72 25.76 -5.09
C ASP A 185 -6.24 25.52 -4.95
N ASP A 186 -6.65 24.61 -4.08
CA ASP A 186 -7.84 24.73 -3.24
C ASP A 186 -8.00 23.48 -2.35
N ALA A 187 -7.74 23.73 -1.07
CA ALA A 187 -8.09 22.84 0.03
C ALA A 187 -9.60 22.79 0.20
N ALA A 188 -10.32 21.96 -0.56
CA ALA A 188 -11.76 21.79 -0.36
C ALA A 188 -12.39 20.52 -0.96
N ASP A 189 -11.79 19.32 -0.86
CA ASP A 189 -12.64 18.11 -0.85
C ASP A 189 -11.96 16.85 -0.29
N ALA A 190 -11.68 16.86 1.01
CA ALA A 190 -11.48 15.62 1.76
C ALA A 190 -12.85 15.01 2.12
N SER A 191 -13.59 14.55 1.11
CA SER A 191 -14.88 13.86 1.30
C SER A 191 -14.87 12.43 0.75
N PHE A 192 -13.90 11.62 1.17
CA PHE A 192 -14.15 10.19 1.35
C PHE A 192 -14.29 9.88 2.84
N VAL A 193 -15.37 10.45 3.41
CA VAL A 193 -15.80 10.20 4.79
C VAL A 193 -16.80 9.04 4.75
N GLY A 194 -16.27 7.82 4.82
CA GLY A 194 -17.03 6.71 5.39
C GLY A 194 -17.21 6.98 6.87
N LYS A 195 -18.28 7.71 7.23
CA LYS A 195 -18.73 7.93 8.61
C LYS A 195 -19.30 6.62 9.16
N GLU A 196 -18.42 5.65 9.42
CA GLU A 196 -18.73 4.56 10.33
C GLU A 196 -18.39 5.05 11.72
N ALA A 197 -19.44 5.32 12.51
CA ALA A 197 -19.30 5.69 13.91
C ALA A 197 -18.51 4.59 14.63
N LEU A 198 -17.28 4.91 15.06
CA LEU A 198 -16.53 4.10 16.00
C LEU A 198 -17.34 4.04 17.30
N ALA A 199 -18.06 2.93 17.50
CA ALA A 199 -18.74 2.68 18.75
C ALA A 199 -17.71 2.55 19.87
N ILE A 200 -17.73 3.52 20.80
CA ILE A 200 -16.93 3.50 22.02
C ILE A 200 -17.44 2.34 22.87
N GLY A 201 -16.58 1.35 23.16
CA GLY A 201 -16.91 0.18 24.00
C GLY A 201 -16.71 -1.20 23.36
N ILE A 202 -16.08 -1.30 22.18
CA ILE A 202 -15.75 -2.58 21.55
C ILE A 202 -14.34 -3.02 21.95
N ASP A 203 -14.17 -4.31 22.24
CA ASP A 203 -12.88 -4.92 22.52
C ASP A 203 -11.88 -4.62 21.40
N ALA A 204 -10.68 -4.17 21.78
CA ALA A 204 -9.62 -3.93 20.82
C ALA A 204 -9.31 -5.24 20.07
N PRO A 205 -9.22 -5.22 18.73
CA PRO A 205 -8.90 -6.42 17.98
C PRO A 205 -7.57 -6.99 18.47
N SER A 206 -7.42 -8.32 18.42
CA SER A 206 -6.30 -9.04 19.05
C SER A 206 -4.92 -8.52 18.64
N TRP A 207 -4.77 -8.03 17.41
CA TRP A 207 -3.54 -7.39 16.94
C TRP A 207 -3.21 -6.09 17.71
N MET A 208 -4.22 -5.27 18.03
CA MET A 208 -4.03 -4.03 18.78
C MET A 208 -3.70 -4.31 20.25
N LEU A 209 -4.26 -5.39 20.81
CA LEU A 209 -3.87 -5.88 22.14
C LEU A 209 -2.41 -6.36 22.17
N ALA A 210 -1.96 -7.03 21.11
CA ALA A 210 -0.57 -7.44 20.98
C ALA A 210 0.38 -6.22 20.83
N LEU A 211 -0.01 -5.16 20.12
CA LEU A 211 0.72 -3.88 20.11
C LEU A 211 0.85 -3.30 21.52
N ALA A 212 -0.27 -3.16 22.23
CA ALA A 212 -0.27 -2.64 23.59
C ALA A 212 0.59 -3.47 24.54
N ALA A 213 0.56 -4.80 24.42
CA ALA A 213 1.38 -5.70 25.22
C ALA A 213 2.89 -5.50 24.97
N THR A 214 3.31 -5.27 23.72
CA THR A 214 4.73 -5.01 23.41
C THR A 214 5.23 -3.67 23.93
N MET A 215 4.37 -2.65 23.98
CA MET A 215 4.74 -1.32 24.51
C MET A 215 4.82 -1.27 26.03
N LEU A 216 4.16 -2.22 26.72
CA LEU A 216 4.09 -2.25 28.18
C LEU A 216 5.18 -3.07 28.85
N THR A 217 6.11 -3.69 28.12
CA THR A 217 7.21 -4.45 28.73
C THR A 217 8.26 -3.49 29.33
N PRO A 218 8.34 -3.31 30.66
CA PRO A 218 9.40 -2.50 31.25
C PRO A 218 10.74 -3.19 31.06
N THR A 219 11.73 -2.43 30.60
CA THR A 219 13.12 -2.88 30.52
C THR A 219 13.64 -3.17 31.92
N VAL A 220 13.57 -4.43 32.37
CA VAL A 220 14.18 -4.85 33.63
C VAL A 220 15.70 -4.78 33.44
N LYS A 221 16.31 -3.67 33.89
CA LYS A 221 17.76 -3.57 34.04
C LYS A 221 18.20 -4.63 35.04
N ARG A 222 18.75 -5.72 34.52
CA ARG A 222 19.41 -6.76 35.31
C ARG A 222 20.72 -6.15 35.85
N THR A 223 20.70 -5.66 37.09
CA THR A 223 21.92 -5.33 37.82
C THR A 223 22.64 -6.64 38.14
N ALA A 224 23.76 -6.87 37.47
CA ALA A 224 24.70 -7.92 37.83
C ALA A 224 25.27 -7.59 39.23
N ARG A 225 25.31 -8.61 40.10
CA ARG A 225 26.06 -8.58 41.37
C ARG A 225 27.50 -8.96 41.12
#